data_AF-A0A937Q4I1-F1
#
_entry.id   AF-A0A937Q4I1-F1
#
_cell.length_a   1.000
_cell.length_b   1.000
_cell.length_c   1.000
_cell.angle_alpha   90.00
_cell.angle_beta   90.00
_cell.angle_gamma   90.00
#
_symmetry.space_group_name_H-M   'P 1'
#
loop_
_entity.id
_entity.type
_entity.pdbx_description
1 polymer ?
#
loop_
_entity_poly.entity_id
_entity_poly.type
_entity_poly.pdbx_seq_one_letter_code
_entity_poly.pdbx_strand_id
1 'polypeptide(L)'
;MKKKYRYLLVVLVALSLGALIHRVYHDPRGPSSPTEEINPVSRPARIRPDYSGTVIPSNIAPLNFLISEEGSQYCVRIHSQEGPQIEVNSYSARIAIPQRRWRRLLKANLGKQVNFEILVRDKAGRWNRFETVTNTIAAEEIDGYLVYRRIHPGHSAWNRIGIYQRDLRSFDESLVLDNRY
;
A
#
# COMPACT_ATOMS: atom_id res chain seq x y z
N MET A 1 34.63 -33.75 -17.49
CA MET A 1 33.39 -33.30 -18.17
C MET A 1 33.68 -32.07 -19.01
N LYS A 2 33.51 -32.15 -20.34
CA LYS A 2 33.95 -31.11 -21.29
C LYS A 2 33.25 -29.77 -20.99
N LYS A 3 33.99 -28.65 -20.97
CA LYS A 3 33.52 -27.27 -20.65
C LYS A 3 32.17 -26.90 -21.29
N LYS A 4 31.89 -27.44 -22.48
CA LYS A 4 30.62 -27.28 -23.21
C LYS A 4 29.38 -27.75 -22.42
N TYR A 5 29.48 -28.85 -21.66
CA TYR A 5 28.37 -29.38 -20.87
C TYR A 5 28.08 -28.54 -19.61
N ARG A 6 29.09 -27.87 -19.05
CA ARG A 6 28.91 -26.93 -17.92
C ARG A 6 28.15 -25.67 -18.39
N TYR A 7 28.49 -25.14 -19.55
CA TYR A 7 27.75 -24.02 -20.15
C TYR A 7 26.29 -24.39 -20.45
N LEU A 8 26.08 -25.58 -21.01
CA LEU A 8 24.73 -26.05 -21.34
C LEU A 8 23.85 -26.24 -20.09
N LEU A 9 24.43 -26.73 -18.99
CA LEU A 9 23.76 -26.84 -17.69
C LEU A 9 23.40 -25.47 -17.10
N VAL A 10 24.30 -24.48 -17.15
CA VAL A 10 24.05 -23.12 -16.65
C VAL A 10 22.93 -22.43 -17.44
N VAL A 11 22.92 -22.59 -18.77
CA VAL A 11 21.85 -22.05 -19.63
C VAL A 11 20.49 -22.69 -19.30
N LEU A 12 20.45 -24.01 -19.09
CA LEU A 12 19.22 -24.72 -18.71
C LEU A 12 18.67 -24.26 -17.35
N VAL A 13 19.55 -24.05 -16.36
CA VAL A 13 19.15 -23.54 -15.04
C VAL A 13 18.68 -22.09 -15.12
N ALA A 14 19.31 -21.25 -15.94
CA ALA A 14 18.87 -19.87 -16.14
C ALA A 14 17.52 -19.79 -16.85
N LEU A 15 17.28 -20.66 -17.84
CA LEU A 15 15.99 -20.75 -18.54
C LEU A 15 14.87 -21.29 -17.63
N SER A 16 15.16 -22.26 -16.77
CA SER A 16 14.17 -22.78 -15.82
C SER A 16 13.85 -21.77 -14.72
N LEU A 17 14.84 -21.02 -14.22
CA LEU A 17 14.60 -19.90 -13.30
C LEU A 17 13.79 -18.79 -13.99
N GLY A 18 14.13 -18.44 -15.23
CA GLY A 18 13.40 -17.45 -16.02
C GLY A 18 11.95 -17.86 -16.27
N ALA A 19 11.70 -19.14 -16.57
CA ALA A 19 10.34 -19.67 -16.73
C ALA A 19 9.57 -19.74 -15.40
N LEU A 20 10.25 -20.01 -14.27
CA LEU A 20 9.65 -20.00 -12.94
C LEU A 20 9.28 -18.57 -12.51
N ILE A 21 10.19 -17.61 -12.70
CA ILE A 21 9.95 -16.19 -12.44
C ILE A 21 8.84 -15.68 -13.35
N HIS A 22 8.86 -16.05 -14.64
CA HIS A 22 7.79 -15.74 -15.57
C HIS A 22 6.46 -16.34 -15.11
N ARG A 23 6.38 -17.61 -14.68
CA ARG A 23 5.13 -18.18 -14.15
C ARG A 23 4.65 -17.54 -12.86
N VAL A 24 5.56 -17.13 -11.98
CA VAL A 24 5.23 -16.44 -10.71
C VAL A 24 4.75 -15.01 -10.98
N TYR A 25 5.30 -14.31 -11.97
CA TYR A 25 4.88 -12.96 -12.35
C TYR A 25 3.73 -12.92 -13.35
N HIS A 26 3.58 -13.98 -14.15
CA HIS A 26 2.61 -14.13 -15.22
C HIS A 26 1.61 -15.24 -14.88
N ASP A 27 1.11 -15.25 -13.63
CA ASP A 27 -0.19 -15.85 -13.38
C ASP A 27 -1.21 -15.05 -14.21
N PRO A 28 -1.83 -15.64 -15.25
CA PRO A 28 -2.76 -14.93 -16.14
C PRO A 28 -4.02 -14.45 -15.40
N ARG A 29 -4.18 -14.85 -14.12
CA ARG A 29 -5.20 -14.33 -13.22
C ARG A 29 -4.50 -13.41 -12.23
N GLY A 30 -4.40 -12.12 -12.56
CA GLY A 30 -4.17 -11.11 -11.52
C GLY A 30 -5.19 -11.24 -10.39
N PRO A 31 -4.99 -10.61 -9.22
CA PRO A 31 -5.97 -10.68 -8.14
C PRO A 31 -7.32 -10.21 -8.69
N SER A 32 -8.27 -11.14 -8.72
CA SER A 32 -9.55 -10.95 -9.41
C SER A 32 -10.42 -10.00 -8.60
N SER A 33 -11.07 -9.05 -9.27
CA SER A 33 -12.13 -8.26 -8.67
C SER A 33 -13.24 -9.20 -8.14
N PRO A 34 -13.87 -8.89 -7.01
CA PRO A 34 -14.99 -9.67 -6.49
C PRO A 34 -16.17 -9.67 -7.48
N THR A 35 -16.36 -10.77 -8.20
CA THR A 35 -17.50 -11.04 -9.11
C THR A 35 -18.42 -12.16 -8.59
N GLU A 36 -17.97 -12.86 -7.54
CA GLU A 36 -18.69 -13.96 -6.86
C GLU A 36 -19.59 -13.43 -5.74
N GLU A 37 -20.40 -14.32 -5.14
CA GLU A 37 -21.23 -14.01 -3.98
C GLU A 37 -20.40 -13.43 -2.82
N ILE A 38 -20.81 -12.26 -2.34
CA ILE A 38 -20.11 -11.52 -1.28
C ILE A 38 -20.82 -11.75 0.04
N ASN A 39 -20.13 -12.37 0.99
CA ASN A 39 -20.61 -12.53 2.35
C ASN A 39 -20.40 -11.24 3.17
N PRO A 40 -21.46 -10.57 3.65
CA PRO A 40 -21.30 -9.41 4.51
C PRO A 40 -20.84 -9.85 5.92
N VAL A 41 -19.89 -9.10 6.46
CA VAL A 41 -19.38 -9.28 7.83
C VAL A 41 -19.74 -8.04 8.64
N SER A 42 -20.59 -8.21 9.65
CA SER A 42 -21.12 -7.15 10.54
C SER A 42 -20.10 -6.69 11.59
N ARG A 43 -18.91 -6.32 11.12
CA ARG A 43 -17.85 -5.63 11.88
C ARG A 43 -16.86 -4.98 10.91
N PRO A 44 -16.09 -3.96 11.32
CA PRO A 44 -14.99 -3.46 10.52
C PRO A 44 -13.86 -4.49 10.39
N ALA A 45 -13.08 -4.36 9.31
CA ALA A 45 -11.84 -5.11 9.14
C ALA A 45 -10.77 -4.56 10.10
N ARG A 46 -9.94 -5.42 10.69
CA ARG A 46 -8.76 -4.96 11.44
C ARG A 46 -7.71 -4.45 10.46
N ILE A 47 -7.36 -3.17 10.53
CA ILE A 47 -6.30 -2.57 9.71
C ILE A 47 -5.17 -2.00 10.56
N ARG A 48 -3.96 -1.90 9.98
CA ARG A 48 -2.78 -1.30 10.63
C ARG A 48 -2.02 -0.35 9.69
N PRO A 49 -1.79 0.92 10.09
CA PRO A 49 -2.40 1.59 11.24
C PRO A 49 -3.94 1.61 11.18
N ASP A 50 -4.58 1.84 12.33
CA ASP A 50 -6.03 2.05 12.36
C ASP A 50 -6.32 3.50 12.01
N TYR A 51 -6.91 3.70 10.83
CA TYR A 51 -7.30 5.01 10.32
C TYR A 51 -8.80 5.27 10.45
N SER A 52 -9.54 4.44 11.18
CA SER A 52 -11.00 4.52 11.22
C SER A 52 -11.50 5.80 11.90
N GLY A 53 -12.43 6.52 11.26
CA GLY A 53 -13.04 7.73 11.82
C GLY A 53 -12.11 8.95 11.90
N THR A 54 -11.00 8.94 11.16
CA THR A 54 -10.02 10.04 11.16
C THR A 54 -10.40 11.18 10.22
N VAL A 55 -9.76 12.33 10.43
CA VAL A 55 -9.78 13.47 9.51
C VAL A 55 -8.49 13.48 8.70
N ILE A 56 -8.62 13.45 7.38
CA ILE A 56 -7.55 13.26 6.41
C ILE A 56 -7.32 14.59 5.69
N PRO A 57 -6.12 15.20 5.81
CA PRO A 57 -5.80 16.40 5.04
C PRO A 57 -5.89 16.17 3.54
N SER A 58 -6.40 17.15 2.80
CA SER A 58 -6.65 17.00 1.36
C SER A 58 -5.39 16.80 0.51
N ASN A 59 -4.23 17.22 1.02
CA ASN A 59 -2.92 17.09 0.36
C ASN A 59 -2.06 15.93 0.87
N ILE A 60 -2.54 15.12 1.83
CA ILE A 60 -1.76 14.03 2.44
C ILE A 60 -1.39 12.93 1.43
N ALA A 61 -0.22 12.33 1.64
CA ALA A 61 0.21 11.11 0.97
C ALA A 61 -0.80 9.97 1.15
N PRO A 62 -0.81 8.96 0.27
CA PRO A 62 -1.78 7.88 0.37
C PRO A 62 -1.67 7.14 1.70
N LEU A 63 -2.81 6.93 2.35
CA LEU A 63 -2.90 6.20 3.61
C LEU A 63 -2.75 4.70 3.36
N ASN A 64 -1.55 4.26 3.05
CA ASN A 64 -1.25 2.84 2.87
C ASN A 64 -1.42 2.11 4.21
N PHE A 65 -1.99 0.91 4.18
CA PHE A 65 -2.27 0.12 5.38
C PHE A 65 -2.11 -1.38 5.13
N LEU A 66 -2.10 -2.13 6.23
CA LEU A 66 -2.13 -3.59 6.29
C LEU A 66 -3.52 -4.07 6.71
N ILE A 67 -4.08 -5.04 6.00
CA ILE A 67 -5.27 -5.77 6.45
C ILE A 67 -4.83 -6.93 7.35
N SER A 68 -5.30 -6.95 8.60
CA SER A 68 -4.96 -7.97 9.62
C SER A 68 -6.01 -9.10 9.70
N GLU A 69 -6.65 -9.37 8.57
CA GLU A 69 -7.59 -10.49 8.37
C GLU A 69 -6.87 -11.59 7.59
N GLU A 70 -7.13 -12.85 7.92
CA GLU A 70 -6.58 -13.96 7.14
C GLU A 70 -7.29 -14.05 5.79
N GLY A 71 -6.51 -14.02 4.71
CA GLY A 71 -7.05 -14.15 3.35
C GLY A 71 -6.00 -14.51 2.31
N SER A 72 -6.49 -15.06 1.20
CA SER A 72 -5.69 -15.40 0.01
C SER A 72 -5.61 -14.25 -1.00
N GLN A 73 -6.64 -13.39 -1.04
CA GLN A 73 -6.73 -12.21 -1.89
C GLN A 73 -7.43 -11.08 -1.13
N TYR A 74 -7.07 -9.85 -1.47
CA TYR A 74 -7.55 -8.62 -0.84
C TYR A 74 -8.00 -7.65 -1.92
N CYS A 75 -9.16 -7.03 -1.72
CA CYS A 75 -9.69 -5.99 -2.57
C CYS A 75 -10.09 -4.81 -1.69
N VAL A 76 -9.61 -3.61 -2.01
CA VAL A 76 -10.03 -2.38 -1.36
C VAL A 76 -10.61 -1.44 -2.40
N ARG A 77 -11.83 -0.99 -2.16
CA ARG A 77 -12.50 0.03 -2.96
C ARG A 77 -12.59 1.32 -2.17
N ILE A 78 -11.99 2.38 -2.71
CA ILE A 78 -11.94 3.70 -2.09
C ILE A 78 -12.74 4.65 -2.96
N HIS A 79 -13.78 5.22 -2.38
CA HIS A 79 -14.68 6.11 -3.10
C HIS A 79 -15.13 7.27 -2.22
N SER A 80 -15.66 8.30 -2.87
CA SER A 80 -16.28 9.46 -2.24
C SER A 80 -17.47 9.88 -3.12
N GLN A 81 -18.04 11.06 -2.89
CA GLN A 81 -19.21 11.54 -3.61
C GLN A 81 -18.90 11.87 -5.08
N GLU A 82 -17.71 12.41 -5.35
CA GLU A 82 -17.28 12.83 -6.69
C GLU A 82 -16.02 12.11 -7.17
N GLY A 83 -15.92 11.94 -8.48
CA GLY A 83 -14.75 11.38 -9.13
C GLY A 83 -14.70 9.84 -9.13
N PRO A 84 -13.69 9.27 -9.80
CA PRO A 84 -13.61 7.83 -9.99
C PRO A 84 -13.16 7.11 -8.72
N GLN A 85 -13.81 5.99 -8.43
CA GLN A 85 -13.39 5.04 -7.40
C GLN A 85 -11.97 4.52 -7.70
N ILE A 86 -11.21 4.29 -6.63
CA ILE A 86 -9.93 3.58 -6.67
C ILE A 86 -10.18 2.15 -6.23
N GLU A 87 -9.86 1.18 -7.08
CA GLU A 87 -9.84 -0.23 -6.71
C GLU A 87 -8.39 -0.73 -6.63
N VAL A 88 -8.05 -1.39 -5.53
CA VAL A 88 -6.74 -2.01 -5.27
C VAL A 88 -6.96 -3.49 -5.00
N ASN A 89 -6.51 -4.34 -5.93
CA ASN A 89 -6.54 -5.79 -5.80
C ASN A 89 -5.12 -6.29 -5.50
N SER A 90 -4.97 -7.18 -4.51
CA SER A 90 -3.67 -7.65 -4.04
C SER A 90 -3.72 -9.09 -3.54
N TYR A 91 -2.64 -9.84 -3.76
CA TYR A 91 -2.40 -11.13 -3.09
C TYR A 91 -1.79 -10.97 -1.69
N SER A 92 -1.32 -9.75 -1.36
CA SER A 92 -0.77 -9.40 -0.06
C SER A 92 -1.75 -8.54 0.72
N ALA A 93 -1.78 -8.72 2.04
CA ALA A 93 -2.48 -7.83 2.97
C ALA A 93 -1.99 -6.37 2.94
N ARG A 94 -0.86 -6.08 2.27
CA ARG A 94 -0.36 -4.71 2.06
C ARG A 94 -1.17 -4.00 0.97
N ILE A 95 -1.83 -2.91 1.35
CA ILE A 95 -2.60 -2.06 0.46
C ILE A 95 -1.79 -0.81 0.15
N ALA A 96 -1.32 -0.73 -1.09
CA ALA A 96 -0.62 0.43 -1.63
C ALA A 96 -1.55 1.20 -2.57
N ILE A 97 -1.96 2.38 -2.14
CA ILE A 97 -2.93 3.21 -2.85
C ILE A 97 -2.20 4.05 -3.91
N PRO A 98 -2.63 4.05 -5.19
CA PRO A 98 -1.98 4.82 -6.24
C PRO A 98 -2.04 6.33 -5.99
N GLN A 99 -0.87 6.95 -5.73
CA GLN A 99 -0.75 8.35 -5.30
C GLN A 99 -1.48 9.36 -6.20
N ARG A 100 -1.37 9.22 -7.53
CA ARG A 100 -2.03 10.14 -8.47
C ARG A 100 -3.55 10.06 -8.39
N ARG A 101 -4.11 8.85 -8.22
CA ARG A 101 -5.56 8.64 -8.10
C ARG A 101 -6.05 9.13 -6.74
N TRP A 102 -5.32 8.82 -5.68
CA TRP A 102 -5.58 9.29 -4.32
C TRP A 102 -5.71 10.81 -4.25
N ARG A 103 -4.68 11.53 -4.73
CA ARG A 103 -4.67 13.00 -4.73
C ARG A 103 -5.84 13.60 -5.50
N ARG A 104 -6.21 12.99 -6.64
CA ARG A 104 -7.35 13.44 -7.44
C ARG A 104 -8.67 13.23 -6.69
N LEU A 105 -8.84 12.08 -6.04
CA LEU A 105 -10.03 11.77 -5.26
C LEU A 105 -10.21 12.76 -4.10
N LEU A 106 -9.15 13.01 -3.31
CA LEU A 106 -9.22 13.94 -2.18
C LEU A 106 -9.54 15.37 -2.64
N LYS A 107 -8.84 15.86 -3.68
CA LYS A 107 -9.04 17.22 -4.20
C LYS A 107 -10.46 17.47 -4.73
N ALA A 108 -11.10 16.44 -5.30
CA ALA A 108 -12.49 16.55 -5.78
C ALA A 108 -13.52 16.51 -4.62
N ASN A 109 -13.11 16.19 -3.40
CA ASN A 109 -14.02 15.91 -2.29
C ASN A 109 -13.64 16.63 -0.99
N LEU A 110 -13.14 17.86 -1.09
CA LEU A 110 -12.82 18.71 0.06
C LEU A 110 -14.03 18.85 1.00
N GLY A 111 -13.83 18.61 2.30
CA GLY A 111 -14.88 18.71 3.32
C GLY A 111 -15.89 17.55 3.33
N LYS A 112 -15.72 16.54 2.45
CA LYS A 112 -16.65 15.40 2.32
C LYS A 112 -16.05 14.13 2.93
N GLN A 113 -16.83 13.05 2.94
CA GLN A 113 -16.37 11.75 3.42
C GLN A 113 -15.65 10.95 2.34
N VAL A 114 -14.67 10.16 2.75
CA VAL A 114 -14.05 9.10 1.94
C VAL A 114 -14.28 7.76 2.61
N ASN A 115 -14.70 6.79 1.81
CA ASN A 115 -15.10 5.46 2.24
C ASN A 115 -14.12 4.42 1.74
N PHE A 116 -13.78 3.48 2.60
CA PHE A 116 -12.95 2.32 2.29
C PHE A 116 -13.78 1.07 2.50
N GLU A 117 -14.16 0.40 1.41
CA GLU A 117 -14.71 -0.94 1.46
C GLU A 117 -13.58 -1.95 1.38
N ILE A 118 -13.53 -2.85 2.37
CA ILE A 118 -12.49 -3.86 2.47
C ILE A 118 -13.13 -5.23 2.23
N LEU A 119 -12.60 -5.95 1.24
CA LEU A 119 -13.01 -7.31 0.92
C LEU A 119 -11.81 -8.25 1.03
N VAL A 120 -12.01 -9.40 1.65
CA VAL A 120 -10.98 -10.42 1.85
C VAL A 120 -11.51 -11.77 1.40
N ARG A 121 -10.75 -12.46 0.55
CA ARG A 121 -11.08 -13.81 0.09
C ARG A 121 -10.57 -14.83 1.08
N ASP A 122 -11.48 -15.60 1.67
CA ASP A 122 -11.12 -16.66 2.61
C ASP A 122 -10.45 -17.87 1.90
N LYS A 123 -10.03 -18.86 2.70
CA LYS A 123 -9.41 -20.10 2.20
C LYS A 123 -10.39 -20.99 1.43
N ALA A 124 -11.70 -20.82 1.65
CA ALA A 124 -12.76 -21.52 0.92
C ALA A 124 -13.12 -20.82 -0.41
N GLY A 125 -12.45 -19.72 -0.74
CA GLY A 125 -12.65 -18.97 -1.97
C GLY A 125 -13.76 -17.93 -1.90
N ARG A 126 -14.40 -17.71 -0.74
CA ARG A 126 -15.51 -16.75 -0.60
C ARG A 126 -15.00 -15.37 -0.27
N TRP A 127 -15.62 -14.36 -0.86
CA TRP A 127 -15.35 -12.96 -0.54
C TRP A 127 -16.14 -12.52 0.68
N ASN A 128 -15.44 -12.03 1.69
CA ASN A 128 -16.03 -11.41 2.87
C ASN A 128 -15.89 -9.90 2.77
N ARG A 129 -17.00 -9.17 2.77
CA ARG A 129 -17.02 -7.70 2.79
C ARG A 129 -17.27 -7.22 4.21
N PHE A 130 -16.30 -6.49 4.75
CA PHE A 130 -16.40 -5.89 6.08
C PHE A 130 -17.20 -4.59 6.05
N GLU A 131 -17.57 -4.10 7.22
CA GLU A 131 -18.16 -2.77 7.35
C GLU A 131 -17.21 -1.71 6.79
N THR A 132 -17.82 -0.71 6.15
CA THR A 132 -17.08 0.36 5.47
C THR A 132 -16.38 1.23 6.51
N VAL A 133 -15.10 1.49 6.30
CA VAL A 133 -14.35 2.47 7.09
C VAL A 133 -14.55 3.83 6.47
N THR A 134 -15.15 4.75 7.22
CA THR A 134 -15.47 6.11 6.77
C THR A 134 -14.58 7.13 7.48
N ASN A 135 -13.99 8.02 6.70
CA ASN A 135 -13.15 9.12 7.16
C ASN A 135 -13.62 10.45 6.56
N THR A 136 -13.22 11.56 7.18
CA THR A 136 -13.54 12.91 6.68
C THR A 136 -12.34 13.48 5.96
N ILE A 137 -12.53 14.09 4.79
CA ILE A 137 -11.51 14.85 4.08
C ILE A 137 -11.57 16.29 4.58
N ALA A 138 -10.47 16.81 5.12
CA ALA A 138 -10.40 18.20 5.55
C ALA A 138 -10.54 19.14 4.34
N ALA A 139 -11.19 20.29 4.54
CA ALA A 139 -11.25 21.33 3.52
C ALA A 139 -9.89 22.04 3.34
N GLU A 140 -9.09 22.08 4.42
CA GLU A 140 -7.78 22.70 4.45
C GLU A 140 -6.65 21.71 4.16
N GLU A 141 -5.52 22.26 3.72
CA GLU A 141 -4.26 21.55 3.54
C GLU A 141 -3.41 21.65 4.82
N ILE A 142 -2.58 20.64 5.06
CA ILE A 142 -1.53 20.72 6.09
C ILE A 142 -0.21 21.21 5.48
N ASP A 143 0.71 21.63 6.35
CA ASP A 143 2.09 21.89 5.98
C ASP A 143 2.72 20.66 5.31
N GLY A 144 3.44 20.91 4.22
CA GLY A 144 3.95 19.85 3.35
C GLY A 144 5.11 19.05 3.94
N TYR A 145 5.79 19.53 4.99
CA TYR A 145 7.03 18.92 5.47
C TYR A 145 7.06 18.72 6.97
N LEU A 146 7.49 17.52 7.39
CA LEU A 146 7.89 17.22 8.75
C LEU A 146 9.41 17.15 8.84
N VAL A 147 10.03 18.02 9.64
CA VAL A 147 11.48 18.01 9.89
C VAL A 147 11.78 17.30 11.21
N TYR A 148 12.71 16.35 11.20
CA TYR A 148 13.09 15.58 12.38
C TYR A 148 14.53 15.08 12.31
N ARG A 149 15.05 14.71 13.48
CA ARG A 149 16.34 14.04 13.61
C ARG A 149 16.15 12.54 13.66
N ARG A 150 16.94 11.79 12.89
CA ARG A 150 16.96 10.32 12.94
C ARG A 150 17.96 9.87 13.99
N ILE A 151 17.49 9.15 15.01
CA ILE A 151 18.31 8.63 16.10
C ILE A 151 18.31 7.11 16.02
N HIS A 152 19.48 6.53 15.74
CA HIS A 152 19.65 5.09 15.71
C HIS A 152 19.86 4.51 17.13
N PRO A 153 19.36 3.29 17.41
CA PRO A 153 19.78 2.57 18.60
C PRO A 153 21.31 2.35 18.53
N GLY A 154 22.04 2.78 19.56
CA GLY A 154 23.52 2.79 19.57
C GLY A 154 24.20 4.14 19.21
N HIS A 155 23.49 5.26 19.32
CA HIS A 155 23.97 6.62 19.02
C HIS A 155 25.19 7.11 19.84
N SER A 156 25.63 6.36 20.85
CA SER A 156 26.84 6.68 21.64
C SER A 156 28.14 6.49 20.84
N ALA A 157 28.14 5.65 19.80
CA ALA A 157 29.19 5.64 18.81
C ALA A 157 28.92 6.77 17.81
N TRP A 158 29.91 7.62 17.53
CA TRP A 158 29.88 8.76 16.59
C TRP A 158 29.52 8.34 15.15
N ASN A 159 28.27 7.94 14.94
CA ASN A 159 27.73 7.51 13.66
C ASN A 159 26.98 8.68 12.99
N ARG A 160 26.64 8.51 11.70
CA ARG A 160 25.92 9.49 10.87
C ARG A 160 24.68 10.03 11.59
N ILE A 161 24.72 11.29 11.99
CA ILE A 161 23.58 12.04 12.53
C ILE A 161 23.14 13.00 11.44
N GLY A 162 21.84 13.00 11.14
CA GLY A 162 21.25 13.91 10.16
C GLY A 162 19.93 14.49 10.61
N ILE A 163 19.65 15.70 10.15
CA ILE A 163 18.33 16.32 10.10
C ILE A 163 17.72 15.93 8.75
N TYR A 164 16.52 15.40 8.80
CA TYR A 164 15.77 14.94 7.64
C TYR A 164 14.46 15.71 7.55
N GLN A 165 13.95 15.83 6.34
CA GLN A 165 12.60 16.32 6.10
C GLN A 165 11.81 15.25 5.35
N ARG A 166 10.53 15.09 5.70
CA ARG A 166 9.60 14.22 5.00
C ARG A 166 8.49 15.03 4.36
N ASP A 167 8.30 14.87 3.05
CA ASP A 167 7.17 15.43 2.33
C ASP A 167 5.91 14.64 2.71
N LEU A 168 4.98 15.27 3.43
CA LEU A 168 3.74 14.65 3.89
C LEU A 168 2.76 14.38 2.74
N ARG A 169 3.00 14.92 1.53
CA ARG A 169 2.15 14.78 0.34
C ARG A 169 2.58 13.63 -0.59
N SER A 170 3.80 13.13 -0.43
CA SER A 170 4.34 11.96 -1.17
C SER A 170 4.93 10.88 -0.28
N PHE A 171 5.19 11.17 0.99
CA PHE A 171 5.91 10.33 1.95
C PHE A 171 7.43 10.22 1.69
N ASP A 172 7.97 11.00 0.75
CA ASP A 172 9.40 10.99 0.43
C ASP A 172 10.23 11.66 1.53
N GLU A 173 11.40 11.10 1.83
CA GLU A 173 12.35 11.61 2.82
C GLU A 173 13.61 12.13 2.13
N SER A 174 14.12 13.28 2.57
CA SER A 174 15.40 13.85 2.09
C SER A 174 16.25 14.35 3.25
N LEU A 175 17.58 14.32 3.06
CA LEU A 175 18.55 14.85 4.02
C LEU A 175 18.60 16.37 3.90
N VAL A 176 18.51 17.06 5.04
CA VAL A 176 18.67 18.52 5.13
C VAL A 176 20.11 18.87 5.50
N LEU A 177 20.64 18.23 6.54
CA LEU A 177 21.98 18.46 7.07
C LEU A 177 22.49 17.19 7.75
N ASP A 178 23.75 16.82 7.54
CA ASP A 178 24.42 15.79 8.36
C ASP A 178 25.68 16.34 9.04
N ASN A 179 26.22 15.55 9.98
CA ASN A 179 27.41 15.89 10.76
C ASN A 179 28.74 15.69 10.02
N ARG A 180 28.73 15.66 8.68
CA ARG A 180 29.94 15.58 7.83
C ARG A 180 30.26 16.91 7.14
N TYR A 181 29.61 17.98 7.58
CA TYR A 181 29.94 19.36 7.24
C TYR A 181 31.22 19.84 7.93
#